data_AF-A0A183GMT4-F1
#
_entry.id   AF-A0A183GMT4-F1
#
_cell.length_a   1.000
_cell.length_b   1.000
_cell.length_c   1.000
_cell.angle_alpha   90.00
_cell.angle_beta   90.00
_cell.angle_gamma   90.00
#
_symmetry.space_group_name_H-M   'P 1'
#
loop_
_entity.id
_entity.type
_entity.pdbx_description
1 polymer ?
#
loop_
_entity_poly.entity_id
_entity_poly.type
_entity_poly.pdbx_seq_one_letter_code
_entity_poly.pdbx_strand_id
1 'polypeptide(L)'
;MAKYCLSRKKKPEKLITVPKACPFKEEILIEAEKARERIKVQAEAKKETMKLARVEKRKCPLPPDLEALTAKAAKQDEEFEKLQQAKLSAAEGFNPMSDRTIKAYASEVRKMIESADIIIQVLDARDPLGSRSGSVEQQVLSSGKRLVLLLNKIDLVPRENVAKWLTYLRGQLPTIAFKASTQEQKTNIVRSFHPSVSVSGSLHE
;
A
#
# COMPACT_ATOMS: atom_id res chain seq x y z
N MET A 1 -14.49 -43.47 25.70
CA MET A 1 -13.36 -42.75 25.06
C MET A 1 -13.45 -41.26 25.36
N ALA A 2 -12.71 -40.78 26.36
CA ALA A 2 -12.68 -39.35 26.74
C ALA A 2 -11.58 -38.61 25.95
N LYS A 3 -11.96 -37.61 25.15
CA LYS A 3 -11.03 -36.73 24.43
C LYS A 3 -10.50 -35.66 25.39
N TYR A 4 -9.21 -35.71 25.73
CA TYR A 4 -8.51 -34.64 26.43
C TYR A 4 -8.45 -33.39 25.51
N CYS A 5 -9.10 -32.30 25.93
CA CYS A 5 -8.90 -30.97 25.35
C CYS A 5 -7.75 -30.27 26.09
N LEU A 6 -6.55 -30.29 25.52
CA LEU A 6 -5.40 -29.56 26.05
C LEU A 6 -5.55 -28.05 25.76
N SER A 7 -6.19 -27.33 26.69
CA SER A 7 -6.16 -25.87 26.72
C SER A 7 -4.72 -25.40 27.00
N ARG A 8 -3.99 -24.97 25.96
CA ARG A 8 -2.69 -24.32 26.12
C ARG A 8 -2.89 -22.94 26.75
N LYS A 9 -2.65 -22.80 28.04
CA LYS A 9 -2.58 -21.49 28.71
C LYS A 9 -1.40 -20.71 28.12
N LYS A 10 -1.68 -19.58 27.45
CA LYS A 10 -0.64 -18.65 26.98
C LYS A 10 0.08 -18.08 28.20
N LYS A 11 1.43 -18.17 28.20
CA LYS A 11 2.26 -17.56 29.24
C LYS A 11 2.08 -16.03 29.20
N PRO A 12 2.05 -15.34 30.35
CA PRO A 12 2.00 -13.89 30.37
C PRO A 12 3.24 -13.32 29.67
N GLU A 13 3.04 -12.41 28.73
CA GLU A 13 4.10 -11.74 28.00
C GLU A 13 4.90 -10.86 28.98
N LYS A 14 6.22 -11.05 29.03
CA LYS A 14 7.08 -10.24 29.89
C LYS A 14 7.08 -8.81 29.36
N LEU A 15 6.89 -7.83 30.25
CA LEU A 15 6.96 -6.42 29.91
C LEU A 15 8.35 -6.09 29.35
N ILE A 16 8.41 -5.75 28.06
CA ILE A 16 9.64 -5.30 27.41
C ILE A 16 10.03 -3.96 28.05
N THR A 17 11.04 -4.01 28.92
CA THR A 17 11.52 -2.84 29.65
C THR A 17 12.70 -2.24 28.88
N VAL A 18 12.59 -0.95 28.54
CA VAL A 18 13.64 -0.24 27.80
C VAL A 18 14.94 -0.20 28.64
N PRO A 19 16.06 -0.75 28.14
CA PRO A 19 17.33 -0.74 28.86
C PRO A 19 17.75 0.66 29.29
N LYS A 20 18.39 0.78 30.46
CA LYS A 20 18.82 2.08 31.02
C LYS A 20 19.88 2.81 30.15
N ALA A 21 20.60 2.08 29.29
CA ALA A 21 21.64 2.62 28.43
C ALA A 21 21.14 3.17 27.07
N CYS A 22 19.82 3.23 26.84
CA CYS A 22 19.29 3.73 25.57
C CYS A 22 19.24 5.28 25.57
N PRO A 23 19.94 5.96 24.63
CA PRO A 23 20.04 7.43 24.62
C PRO A 23 18.70 8.15 24.39
N PHE A 24 17.69 7.47 23.86
CA PHE A 24 16.36 8.03 23.55
C PHE A 24 15.26 7.54 24.50
N LYS A 25 15.63 6.96 25.66
CA LYS A 25 14.67 6.35 26.58
C LYS A 25 13.57 7.32 27.03
N GLU A 26 13.93 8.56 27.33
CA GLU A 26 12.98 9.58 27.80
C GLU A 26 12.02 10.00 26.67
N GLU A 27 12.52 10.22 25.46
CA GLU A 27 11.70 10.56 24.28
C GLU A 27 10.71 9.44 23.95
N ILE A 28 11.15 8.18 23.99
CA ILE A 28 10.29 7.02 23.74
C ILE A 28 9.17 6.92 24.78
N LEU A 29 9.44 7.23 26.05
CA LEU A 29 8.44 7.21 27.11
C LEU A 29 7.41 8.33 26.93
N ILE A 30 7.86 9.54 26.57
CA ILE A 30 6.98 10.69 26.28
C ILE A 30 6.10 10.40 25.06
N GLU A 31 6.65 9.82 24.00
CA GLU A 31 5.88 9.44 22.81
C GLU A 31 4.86 8.33 23.14
N ALA A 32 5.24 7.33 23.93
CA ALA A 32 4.35 6.27 24.37
C ALA A 32 3.18 6.81 25.22
N GLU A 33 3.43 7.79 26.08
CA GLU A 33 2.40 8.46 26.87
C GLU A 33 1.43 9.24 25.99
N LYS A 34 1.94 10.07 25.06
CA LYS A 34 1.13 10.79 24.07
C LYS A 34 0.30 9.83 23.20
N ALA A 35 0.86 8.69 22.80
CA ALA A 35 0.13 7.68 22.03
C ALA A 35 -1.01 7.05 22.85
N ARG A 36 -0.78 6.75 24.13
CA ARG A 36 -1.82 6.25 25.05
C ARG A 36 -2.93 7.27 25.26
N GLU A 37 -2.60 8.55 25.41
CA GLU A 37 -3.58 9.64 25.49
C GLU A 37 -4.42 9.73 24.22
N ARG A 38 -3.78 9.73 23.04
CA ARG A 38 -4.51 9.75 21.75
C ARG A 38 -5.46 8.56 21.62
N ILE A 39 -5.02 7.36 21.99
CA ILE A 39 -5.85 6.15 21.95
C ILE A 39 -7.02 6.28 22.93
N LYS A 40 -6.79 6.80 24.14
CA LYS A 40 -7.82 7.01 25.15
C LYS A 40 -8.87 8.01 24.67
N VAL A 41 -8.45 9.16 24.16
CA VAL A 41 -9.33 10.20 23.58
C VAL A 41 -10.13 9.66 22.41
N GLN A 42 -9.49 8.92 21.48
CA GLN A 42 -10.20 8.29 20.36
C GLN A 42 -11.19 7.23 20.81
N ALA A 43 -10.86 6.45 21.85
CA ALA A 43 -11.76 5.44 22.40
C ALA A 43 -12.95 6.07 23.13
N GLU A 44 -12.75 7.18 23.85
CA GLU A 44 -13.81 7.96 24.49
C GLU A 44 -14.73 8.60 23.45
N ALA A 45 -14.17 9.26 22.43
CA ALA A 45 -14.95 9.79 21.31
C ALA A 45 -15.76 8.71 20.59
N LYS A 46 -15.19 7.53 20.34
CA LYS A 46 -15.92 6.37 19.77
C LYS A 46 -17.02 5.85 20.68
N LYS A 47 -16.81 5.85 22.00
CA LYS A 47 -17.85 5.46 22.97
C LYS A 47 -18.99 6.48 22.98
N GLU A 48 -18.68 7.78 22.88
CA GLU A 48 -19.68 8.84 22.81
C GLU A 48 -20.50 8.78 21.54
N THR A 49 -19.87 8.62 20.38
CA THR A 49 -20.59 8.44 19.10
C THR A 49 -21.45 7.17 19.11
N MET A 50 -20.97 6.07 19.70
CA MET A 50 -21.76 4.84 19.86
C MET A 50 -22.95 5.03 20.81
N LYS A 51 -22.78 5.80 21.90
CA LYS A 51 -23.87 6.15 22.82
C LYS A 51 -24.92 7.01 22.11
N LEU A 52 -24.49 8.04 21.38
CA LEU A 52 -25.36 8.91 20.59
C LEU A 52 -26.15 8.11 19.55
N ALA A 53 -25.48 7.25 18.77
CA ALA A 53 -26.13 6.37 17.81
C ALA A 53 -27.12 5.39 18.48
N ARG A 54 -26.84 4.91 19.70
CA ARG A 54 -27.76 4.06 20.46
C ARG A 54 -28.99 4.82 20.96
N VAL A 55 -28.81 6.07 21.39
CA VAL A 55 -29.91 6.96 21.80
C VAL A 55 -30.77 7.32 20.58
N GLU A 56 -30.15 7.63 19.45
CA GLU A 56 -30.83 7.93 18.19
C GLU A 56 -31.66 6.73 17.70
N LYS A 57 -31.08 5.52 17.71
CA LYS A 57 -31.81 4.28 17.41
C LYS A 57 -33.00 4.02 18.36
N ARG A 58 -32.91 4.46 19.62
CA ARG A 58 -34.02 4.40 20.59
C ARG A 58 -35.06 5.50 20.36
N LYS A 59 -34.66 6.62 19.76
CA LYS A 59 -35.52 7.78 19.46
C LYS A 59 -36.30 7.58 18.16
N CYS A 60 -35.86 6.70 17.26
CA CYS A 60 -36.66 6.24 16.13
C CYS A 60 -37.92 5.53 16.64
N PRO A 61 -39.13 6.07 16.40
CA PRO A 61 -40.36 5.39 16.75
C PRO A 61 -40.46 4.07 15.97
N LEU A 62 -41.01 3.03 16.60
CA LEU A 62 -41.47 1.89 15.81
C LEU A 62 -42.51 2.42 14.80
N PRO A 63 -42.39 2.09 13.50
CA PRO A 63 -43.43 2.39 12.54
C PRO A 63 -44.75 1.81 13.07
N PRO A 64 -45.84 2.60 13.15
CA PRO A 64 -47.12 2.12 13.68
C PRO A 64 -47.80 1.13 12.72
N ASP A 65 -47.31 1.04 11.48
CA ASP A 65 -47.90 0.29 10.38
C ASP A 65 -47.06 -0.96 10.02
N LEU A 66 -47.74 -2.08 9.77
CA LEU A 66 -47.12 -3.37 9.49
C LEU A 66 -46.36 -3.36 8.16
N GLU A 67 -46.86 -2.63 7.16
CA GLU A 67 -46.22 -2.51 5.84
C GLU A 67 -44.88 -1.77 5.90
N ALA A 68 -44.75 -0.78 6.78
CA ALA A 68 -43.50 -0.04 6.96
C ALA A 68 -42.40 -0.92 7.60
N LEU A 69 -42.77 -1.87 8.46
CA LEU A 69 -41.84 -2.84 9.05
C LEU A 69 -41.34 -3.87 8.04
N THR A 70 -42.25 -4.42 7.23
CA THR A 70 -41.88 -5.39 6.17
C THR A 70 -41.00 -4.73 5.11
N ALA A 71 -41.32 -3.49 4.71
CA ALA A 71 -40.49 -2.72 3.77
C ALA A 71 -39.09 -2.40 4.31
N LYS A 72 -38.95 -2.18 5.63
CA LYS A 72 -37.64 -1.94 6.26
C LYS A 72 -36.81 -3.22 6.34
N ALA A 73 -37.42 -4.34 6.70
CA ALA A 73 -36.74 -5.64 6.71
C ALA A 73 -36.22 -6.00 5.31
N ALA A 74 -37.07 -5.90 4.29
CA ALA A 74 -36.68 -6.17 2.89
C ALA A 74 -35.50 -5.29 2.43
N LYS A 75 -35.52 -3.99 2.74
CA LYS A 75 -34.40 -3.08 2.41
C LYS A 75 -33.09 -3.48 3.10
N GLN A 76 -33.16 -3.94 4.35
CA GLN A 76 -31.98 -4.39 5.09
C GLN A 76 -31.41 -5.69 4.53
N ASP A 77 -32.27 -6.61 4.12
CA ASP A 77 -31.87 -7.87 3.48
C ASP A 77 -31.19 -7.60 2.13
N GLU A 78 -31.75 -6.71 1.29
CA GLU A 78 -31.13 -6.28 0.03
C GLU A 78 -29.76 -5.60 0.24
N GLU A 79 -29.65 -4.75 1.25
CA GLU A 79 -28.39 -4.06 1.57
C GLU A 79 -27.32 -5.06 2.04
N PHE A 80 -27.72 -6.03 2.86
CA PHE A 80 -26.84 -7.09 3.33
C PHE A 80 -26.37 -8.00 2.19
N GLU A 81 -27.27 -8.42 1.29
CA GLU A 81 -26.92 -9.22 0.11
C GLU A 81 -25.95 -8.48 -0.81
N LYS A 82 -26.15 -7.18 -1.05
CA LYS A 82 -25.21 -6.36 -1.84
C LYS A 82 -23.82 -6.30 -1.20
N LEU A 83 -23.75 -6.12 0.12
CA LEU A 83 -22.49 -6.13 0.88
C LEU A 83 -21.81 -7.51 0.83
N GLN A 84 -22.59 -8.59 0.92
CA GLN A 84 -22.07 -9.96 0.85
C GLN A 84 -21.54 -10.27 -0.54
N GLN A 85 -22.26 -9.89 -1.60
CA GLN A 85 -21.82 -10.06 -2.98
C GLN A 85 -20.56 -9.25 -3.27
N ALA A 86 -20.44 -8.03 -2.72
CA ALA A 86 -19.22 -7.23 -2.82
C ALA A 86 -18.02 -7.88 -2.10
N LYS A 87 -18.25 -8.53 -0.95
CA LYS A 87 -17.19 -9.27 -0.23
C LYS A 87 -16.79 -10.57 -0.93
N LEU A 88 -17.76 -11.31 -1.47
CA LEU A 88 -17.51 -12.55 -2.21
C LEU A 88 -16.74 -12.26 -3.50
N SER A 89 -17.16 -11.26 -4.28
CA SER A 89 -16.41 -10.82 -5.48
C SER A 89 -15.01 -10.30 -5.16
N ALA A 90 -14.80 -9.66 -4.00
CA ALA A 90 -13.47 -9.29 -3.53
C ALA A 90 -12.62 -10.50 -3.09
N ALA A 91 -13.25 -11.58 -2.62
CA ALA A 91 -12.57 -12.80 -2.18
C ALA A 91 -12.26 -13.78 -3.32
N GLU A 92 -13.11 -13.85 -4.34
CA GLU A 92 -12.96 -14.75 -5.50
C GLU A 92 -11.78 -14.38 -6.42
N GLY A 93 -11.25 -13.15 -6.31
CA GLY A 93 -10.09 -12.70 -7.08
C GLY A 93 -8.72 -12.98 -6.48
N PHE A 94 -8.64 -13.54 -5.25
CA PHE A 94 -7.37 -13.72 -4.56
C PHE A 94 -7.09 -15.21 -4.36
N ASN A 95 -6.33 -15.83 -5.27
CA ASN A 95 -5.57 -17.02 -4.94
C ASN A 95 -4.44 -16.55 -4.01
N PRO A 96 -4.44 -16.82 -2.70
CA PRO A 96 -3.26 -16.56 -1.89
C PRO A 96 -2.20 -17.54 -2.36
N MET A 97 -1.35 -17.09 -3.29
CA MET A 97 -0.01 -17.63 -3.41
C MET A 97 0.51 -17.76 -1.98
N SER A 98 0.92 -18.97 -1.57
CA SER A 98 1.07 -19.31 -0.15
C SER A 98 1.69 -18.15 0.64
N ASP A 99 1.09 -17.78 1.79
CA ASP A 99 1.46 -16.57 2.57
C ASP A 99 2.98 -16.41 2.77
N ARG A 100 3.70 -17.54 2.81
CA ARG A 100 5.16 -17.60 2.88
C ARG A 100 5.87 -16.95 1.68
N THR A 101 5.37 -17.17 0.48
CA THR A 101 5.94 -16.65 -0.78
C THR A 101 5.74 -15.13 -0.88
N ILE A 102 4.52 -14.65 -0.59
CA ILE A 102 4.21 -13.21 -0.57
C ILE A 102 5.09 -12.50 0.46
N LYS A 103 5.25 -13.09 1.65
CA LYS A 103 6.12 -12.53 2.69
C LYS A 103 7.60 -12.50 2.28
N ALA A 104 8.08 -13.52 1.56
CA ALA A 104 9.43 -13.55 1.05
C ALA A 104 9.67 -12.43 0.04
N TYR A 105 8.80 -12.28 -0.97
CA TYR A 105 8.90 -11.20 -1.96
C TYR A 105 8.82 -9.81 -1.31
N ALA A 106 7.89 -9.60 -0.36
CA ALA A 106 7.79 -8.34 0.36
C ALA A 106 9.06 -8.01 1.15
N SER A 107 9.74 -9.02 1.70
CA SER A 107 11.02 -8.82 2.40
C SER A 107 12.16 -8.44 1.45
N GLU A 108 12.16 -8.99 0.24
CA GLU A 108 13.16 -8.69 -0.78
C GLU A 108 12.98 -7.27 -1.35
N VAL A 109 11.75 -6.86 -1.61
CA VAL A 109 11.42 -5.49 -2.01
C VAL A 109 11.91 -4.48 -0.98
N ARG A 110 11.70 -4.73 0.32
CA ARG A 110 12.20 -3.85 1.39
C ARG A 110 13.73 -3.70 1.36
N LYS A 111 14.45 -4.82 1.21
CA LYS A 111 15.92 -4.80 1.11
C LYS A 111 16.39 -4.04 -0.13
N MET A 112 15.70 -4.21 -1.26
CA MET A 112 16.00 -3.51 -2.50
C MET A 112 15.79 -2.00 -2.37
N ILE A 113 14.73 -1.57 -1.66
CA ILE A 113 14.46 -0.15 -1.41
C ILE A 113 15.55 0.49 -0.56
N GLU A 114 16.05 -0.24 0.44
CA GLU A 114 17.11 0.23 1.33
C GLU A 114 18.45 0.37 0.59
N SER A 115 18.81 -0.64 -0.23
CA SER A 115 20.11 -0.70 -0.91
C SER A 115 20.20 0.16 -2.17
N ALA A 116 19.09 0.45 -2.86
CA ALA A 116 19.10 1.20 -4.11
C ALA A 116 19.03 2.72 -3.89
N ASP A 117 19.66 3.48 -4.79
CA ASP A 117 19.52 4.94 -4.87
C ASP A 117 18.38 5.38 -5.80
N ILE A 118 18.18 4.62 -6.88
CA ILE A 118 17.16 4.84 -7.90
C ILE A 118 16.46 3.51 -8.18
N ILE A 119 15.14 3.54 -8.17
CA ILE A 119 14.29 2.38 -8.44
C ILE A 119 13.54 2.62 -9.75
N ILE A 120 13.54 1.62 -10.62
CA ILE A 120 12.85 1.65 -11.90
C ILE A 120 11.70 0.65 -11.84
N GLN A 121 10.47 1.14 -12.00
CA GLN A 121 9.28 0.31 -12.08
C GLN A 121 8.91 0.09 -13.55
N VAL A 122 8.96 -1.15 -13.99
CA VAL A 122 8.67 -1.53 -15.37
C VAL A 122 7.17 -1.76 -15.53
N LEU A 123 6.57 -1.06 -16.49
CA LEU A 123 5.15 -1.14 -16.84
C LEU A 123 4.98 -1.77 -18.24
N ASP A 124 3.88 -2.47 -18.48
CA ASP A 124 3.51 -2.97 -19.82
C ASP A 124 2.71 -1.89 -20.57
N ALA A 125 3.13 -1.51 -21.78
CA ALA A 125 2.49 -0.43 -22.55
C ALA A 125 1.01 -0.70 -22.89
N ARG A 126 0.57 -1.96 -22.87
CA ARG A 126 -0.83 -2.34 -23.15
C ARG A 126 -1.75 -2.02 -21.97
N ASP A 127 -1.26 -2.22 -20.75
CA ASP A 127 -1.98 -1.93 -19.51
C ASP A 127 -1.00 -1.42 -18.43
N PRO A 128 -0.63 -0.13 -18.48
CA PRO A 128 0.30 0.45 -17.51
C PRO A 128 -0.34 0.65 -16.13
N LEU A 129 -1.67 0.67 -16.01
CA LEU A 129 -2.35 0.83 -14.72
C LEU A 129 -2.45 -0.49 -13.96
N GLY A 130 -2.73 -1.60 -14.67
CA GLY A 130 -2.76 -2.93 -14.06
C GLY A 130 -1.38 -3.46 -13.64
N SER A 131 -0.31 -2.98 -14.30
CA SER A 131 1.07 -3.33 -13.93
C SER A 131 1.69 -2.42 -12.85
N ARG A 132 0.94 -1.42 -12.35
CA ARG A 132 1.39 -0.55 -11.25
C ARG A 132 1.05 -1.13 -9.88
N SER A 133 1.84 -0.71 -8.89
CA SER A 133 1.70 -1.15 -7.50
C SER A 133 1.82 0.03 -6.54
N GLY A 134 0.69 0.74 -6.32
CA GLY A 134 0.66 1.94 -5.49
C GLY A 134 1.21 1.77 -4.06
N SER A 135 1.06 0.58 -3.48
CA SER A 135 1.63 0.24 -2.17
C SER A 135 3.17 0.31 -2.16
N VAL A 136 3.81 -0.23 -3.19
CA VAL A 136 5.28 -0.21 -3.33
C VAL A 136 5.75 1.21 -3.65
N GLU A 137 5.05 1.92 -4.53
CA GLU A 137 5.37 3.30 -4.87
C GLU A 137 5.36 4.21 -3.62
N GLN A 138 4.31 4.13 -2.81
CA GLN A 138 4.23 4.87 -1.54
C GLN A 138 5.37 4.52 -0.58
N GLN A 139 5.77 3.24 -0.53
CA GLN A 139 6.89 2.81 0.29
C GLN A 139 8.23 3.40 -0.22
N VAL A 140 8.43 3.45 -1.54
CA VAL A 140 9.63 4.04 -2.15
C VAL A 140 9.69 5.55 -1.90
N LEU A 141 8.58 6.26 -2.12
CA LEU A 141 8.47 7.70 -1.94
C LEU A 141 8.64 8.09 -0.46
N SER A 142 8.02 7.36 0.47
CA SER A 142 8.20 7.59 1.92
C SER A 142 9.63 7.31 2.40
N SER A 143 10.35 6.43 1.72
CA SER A 143 11.78 6.17 1.97
C SER A 143 12.70 7.26 1.37
N GLY A 144 12.15 8.27 0.69
CA GLY A 144 12.91 9.37 0.07
C GLY A 144 13.74 8.94 -1.16
N LYS A 145 13.48 7.75 -1.71
CA LYS A 145 14.22 7.22 -2.86
C LYS A 145 13.61 7.72 -4.18
N ARG A 146 14.43 7.80 -5.22
CA ARG A 146 13.96 8.23 -6.55
C ARG A 146 13.29 7.07 -7.29
N LEU A 147 12.08 7.31 -7.80
CA LEU A 147 11.30 6.35 -8.57
C LEU A 147 11.12 6.83 -10.02
N VAL A 148 11.39 5.94 -10.98
CA VAL A 148 11.21 6.19 -12.43
C VAL A 148 10.35 5.09 -13.03
N LEU A 149 9.39 5.46 -13.87
CA LEU A 149 8.55 4.51 -14.60
C LEU A 149 9.18 4.18 -15.96
N LEU A 150 9.21 2.90 -16.31
CA LEU A 150 9.70 2.41 -17.59
C LEU A 150 8.55 1.72 -18.34
N LEU A 151 7.99 2.39 -19.33
CA LEU A 151 6.92 1.87 -20.18
C LEU A 151 7.52 0.93 -21.23
N ASN A 152 7.46 -0.38 -20.99
CA ASN A 152 8.04 -1.42 -21.83
C ASN A 152 7.02 -2.00 -22.83
N LYS A 153 7.50 -2.69 -23.87
CA LYS A 153 6.71 -3.32 -24.94
C LYS A 153 5.91 -2.32 -25.79
N ILE A 154 6.47 -1.13 -26.01
CA ILE A 154 5.84 -0.08 -26.82
C ILE A 154 5.59 -0.50 -28.27
N ASP A 155 6.25 -1.55 -28.74
CA ASP A 155 6.06 -2.13 -30.07
C ASP A 155 4.71 -2.83 -30.25
N LEU A 156 4.05 -3.22 -29.16
CA LEU A 156 2.73 -3.87 -29.21
C LEU A 156 1.57 -2.87 -29.26
N VAL A 157 1.84 -1.58 -29.17
CA VAL A 157 0.83 -0.53 -29.01
C VAL A 157 1.06 0.56 -30.05
N PRO A 158 0.01 1.10 -30.71
CA PRO A 158 0.17 2.21 -31.65
C PRO A 158 0.89 3.41 -31.01
N ARG A 159 1.72 4.10 -31.80
CA ARG A 159 2.55 5.23 -31.32
C ARG A 159 1.72 6.33 -30.65
N GLU A 160 0.53 6.60 -31.15
CA GLU A 160 -0.39 7.60 -30.59
C GLU A 160 -0.82 7.24 -29.15
N ASN A 161 -1.10 5.96 -28.90
CA ASN A 161 -1.49 5.49 -27.57
C ASN A 161 -0.31 5.55 -26.60
N VAL A 162 0.90 5.20 -27.06
CA VAL A 162 2.13 5.36 -26.27
C VAL A 162 2.36 6.83 -25.90
N ALA A 163 2.15 7.76 -26.84
CA ALA A 163 2.26 9.19 -26.56
C ALA A 163 1.24 9.66 -25.51
N LYS A 164 -0.02 9.23 -25.61
CA LYS A 164 -1.07 9.50 -24.61
C LYS A 164 -0.68 8.97 -23.23
N TRP A 165 -0.16 7.74 -23.16
CA TRP A 165 0.30 7.15 -21.90
C TRP A 165 1.49 7.91 -21.30
N LEU A 166 2.46 8.32 -22.12
CA LEU A 166 3.58 9.11 -21.64
C LEU A 166 3.12 10.46 -21.09
N THR A 167 2.20 11.16 -21.75
CA THR A 167 1.64 12.42 -21.25
C THR A 167 0.94 12.21 -19.92
N TYR A 168 0.12 11.16 -19.80
CA TYR A 168 -0.59 10.82 -18.55
C TYR A 168 0.37 10.47 -17.40
N LEU A 169 1.33 9.57 -17.64
CA LEU A 169 2.23 9.06 -16.60
C LEU A 169 3.26 10.12 -16.16
N ARG A 170 3.76 10.95 -17.09
CA ARG A 170 4.68 12.06 -16.77
C ARG A 170 4.07 13.15 -15.90
N GLY A 171 2.74 13.25 -15.85
CA GLY A 171 2.04 14.10 -14.89
C GLY A 171 2.19 13.62 -13.44
N GLN A 172 2.57 12.37 -13.22
CA GLN A 172 2.72 11.77 -11.89
C GLN A 172 4.19 11.49 -11.55
N LEU A 173 4.89 10.74 -12.41
CA LEU A 173 6.26 10.28 -12.18
C LEU A 173 7.08 10.35 -13.48
N PRO A 174 8.40 10.59 -13.41
CA PRO A 174 9.26 10.55 -14.59
C PRO A 174 9.11 9.21 -15.33
N THR A 175 8.74 9.27 -16.62
CA THR A 175 8.41 8.07 -17.40
C THR A 175 9.15 8.04 -18.73
N ILE A 176 9.78 6.90 -19.00
CA ILE A 176 10.57 6.62 -20.22
C ILE A 176 9.90 5.48 -20.98
N ALA A 177 9.76 5.62 -22.29
CA ALA A 177 9.30 4.55 -23.18
C ALA A 177 10.49 3.68 -23.62
N PHE A 178 10.30 2.37 -23.62
CA PHE A 178 11.34 1.40 -23.93
C PHE A 178 10.82 0.24 -24.79
N LYS A 179 11.63 -0.14 -25.78
CA LYS A 179 11.46 -1.34 -26.59
C LYS A 179 12.64 -2.27 -26.31
N ALA A 180 12.39 -3.42 -25.69
CA ALA A 180 13.43 -4.36 -25.29
C ALA A 180 13.93 -5.29 -26.41
N SER A 181 13.24 -5.35 -27.56
CA SER A 181 13.60 -6.28 -28.64
C SER A 181 14.95 -5.91 -29.28
N THR A 182 15.95 -6.73 -29.01
CA THR A 182 17.36 -6.60 -29.43
C THR A 182 17.65 -7.17 -30.82
N GLN A 183 16.65 -7.70 -31.54
CA GLN A 183 16.88 -8.36 -32.84
C GLN A 183 17.53 -7.44 -33.90
N GLU A 184 17.29 -6.13 -33.82
CA GLU A 184 17.89 -5.13 -34.72
C GLU A 184 19.14 -4.43 -34.12
N GLN A 185 19.50 -4.71 -32.85
CA GLN A 185 20.51 -3.94 -32.10
C GLN A 185 21.86 -4.65 -31.88
N LYS A 186 22.18 -5.70 -32.65
CA LYS A 186 23.47 -6.42 -32.53
C LYS A 186 24.70 -5.53 -32.75
N THR A 187 24.57 -4.36 -33.38
CA THR A 187 25.69 -3.52 -33.79
C THR A 187 25.80 -2.17 -33.07
N ASN A 188 24.87 -1.82 -32.16
CA ASN A 188 24.83 -0.48 -31.54
C ASN A 188 24.53 -0.52 -30.02
N ILE A 189 25.18 -1.41 -29.28
CA ILE A 189 25.23 -1.30 -27.80
C ILE A 189 26.42 -0.39 -27.44
N VAL A 190 26.38 0.87 -27.89
CA VAL A 190 27.41 1.84 -27.50
C VAL A 190 27.05 2.38 -26.12
N ARG A 191 27.88 2.01 -25.14
CA ARG A 191 27.92 2.57 -23.80
C ARG A 191 28.24 4.06 -23.93
N SER A 192 27.25 4.94 -23.73
CA SER A 192 27.51 6.39 -23.69
C SER A 192 28.34 6.68 -22.44
N PHE A 193 29.66 6.78 -22.65
CA PHE A 193 30.59 7.28 -21.64
C PHE A 193 30.37 8.79 -21.53
N HIS A 194 29.87 9.26 -20.39
CA HIS A 194 29.69 10.69 -20.14
C HIS A 194 31.06 11.29 -19.80
N PRO A 195 31.58 12.28 -20.55
CA PRO A 195 32.81 12.95 -20.17
C PRO A 195 32.54 13.75 -18.88
N SER A 196 33.42 13.61 -17.90
CA SER A 196 33.39 14.43 -16.68
C SER A 196 33.61 15.90 -17.05
N VAL A 197 32.71 16.76 -16.59
CA VAL A 197 32.80 18.22 -16.71
C VAL A 197 34.08 18.69 -16.01
N SER A 198 35.07 19.14 -16.79
CA SER A 198 36.26 19.81 -16.28
C SER A 198 35.92 21.25 -15.94
N VAL A 199 35.77 21.54 -14.65
CA VAL A 199 35.75 22.91 -14.14
C VAL A 199 37.20 23.40 -14.12
N SER A 200 37.57 24.26 -15.07
CA SER A 200 38.84 24.97 -15.07
C SER A 200 38.77 26.13 -14.07
N GLY A 201 39.24 25.88 -12.85
CA GLY A 201 39.55 26.92 -11.87
C GLY A 201 40.94 27.49 -12.17
N SER A 202 40.98 28.75 -12.58
CA SER A 202 42.20 29.56 -12.62
C SER A 202 42.61 29.90 -11.19
N LEU A 203 43.83 29.54 -10.79
CA LEU A 203 44.49 30.07 -9.60
C LEU A 203 45.87 30.58 -9.99
N HIS A 204 46.08 31.85 -9.66
CA HIS A 204 47.34 32.58 -9.67
C HIS A 204 48.35 31.91 -8.74
N GLU A 205 49.61 31.85 -9.16
CA GLU A 205 50.75 32.45 -8.46
C GLU A 205 51.90 32.70 -9.46
#